data_AF-A0AAW3WWA9-F1
#
_entry.id   AF-A0AAW3WWA9-F1
#
_cell.length_a   1.000
_cell.length_b   1.000
_cell.length_c   1.000
_cell.angle_alpha   90.00
_cell.angle_beta   90.00
_cell.angle_gamma   90.00
#
_symmetry.space_group_name_H-M   'P 1'
#
loop_
_entity.id
_entity.type
_entity.pdbx_description
1 polymer ?
#
loop_
_entity_poly.entity_id
_entity_poly.type
_entity_poly.pdbx_seq_one_letter_code
_entity_poly.pdbx_strand_id
1 'polypeptide(L)'
;MNKHCYRLIFSRTHGELRVVSELARSCSTEPGQRCGSGITDGNRVWVTVRRAVWLLGLAMFAGPVIAGGIVADGGAPPSQRPEVIATQNGLPQVNITAPNQAGVSHNQYQQFDIV
;
A
#
# COMPACT_ATOMS: atom_id res chain seq x y z
N MET A 1 28.33 -54.26 3.86
CA MET A 1 29.15 -53.05 4.02
C MET A 1 28.51 -51.95 3.19
N ASN A 2 27.74 -51.04 3.81
CA ASN A 2 27.30 -49.79 3.16
C ASN A 2 26.97 -48.75 4.25
N LYS A 3 27.99 -48.03 4.74
CA LYS A 3 27.85 -47.12 5.90
C LYS A 3 27.92 -45.63 5.52
N HIS A 4 28.09 -45.31 4.24
CA HIS A 4 28.34 -43.94 3.76
C HIS A 4 27.54 -43.55 2.51
N CYS A 5 26.43 -44.24 2.22
CA CYS A 5 25.56 -43.87 1.11
C CYS A 5 24.45 -42.92 1.59
N TYR A 6 24.46 -41.72 1.02
CA TYR A 6 23.51 -40.65 1.30
C TYR A 6 22.84 -40.17 0.01
N ARG A 7 21.60 -39.70 0.13
CA ARG A 7 20.82 -39.13 -0.98
C ARG A 7 20.19 -37.81 -0.59
N LEU A 8 20.00 -36.92 -1.56
CA LEU A 8 19.32 -35.63 -1.35
C LEU A 8 17.80 -35.80 -1.54
N ILE A 9 17.01 -35.29 -0.59
CA ILE A 9 15.54 -35.25 -0.66
C ILE A 9 15.06 -33.82 -0.44
N PHE A 10 14.08 -33.35 -1.23
CA PHE A 10 13.46 -32.04 -1.04
C PHE A 10 12.47 -32.07 0.13
N SER A 11 12.72 -31.26 1.15
CA SER A 11 11.82 -31.07 2.28
C SER A 11 10.75 -30.02 1.95
N ARG A 12 9.49 -30.43 1.84
CA ARG A 12 8.38 -29.49 1.61
C ARG A 12 8.14 -28.53 2.78
N THR A 13 8.48 -28.93 4.00
CA THR A 13 8.28 -28.11 5.20
C THR A 13 9.31 -26.98 5.29
N HIS A 14 10.54 -27.23 4.85
CA HIS A 14 11.61 -26.22 4.89
C HIS A 14 11.93 -25.60 3.52
N GLY A 15 11.37 -26.12 2.43
CA GLY A 15 11.60 -25.62 1.08
C GLY A 15 13.02 -25.83 0.56
N GLU A 16 13.80 -26.75 1.15
CA GLU A 16 15.21 -26.98 0.83
C GLU A 16 15.55 -28.47 0.59
N LEU A 17 16.66 -28.73 -0.10
CA LEU A 17 17.23 -30.08 -0.26
C LEU A 17 18.03 -30.46 0.98
N ARG A 18 17.72 -31.62 1.58
CA ARG A 18 18.46 -32.17 2.73
C ARG A 18 19.10 -33.49 2.38
N VAL A 19 20.30 -33.72 2.94
CA VAL A 19 21.00 -35.00 2.87
C VAL A 19 20.35 -35.98 3.86
N VAL A 20 19.93 -37.14 3.36
CA VAL A 20 19.31 -38.19 4.16
C VAL A 20 19.99 -39.52 3.84
N SER A 21 19.89 -40.49 4.75
CA SER A 21 20.35 -41.85 4.48
C SER A 21 19.63 -42.45 3.26
N GLU A 22 20.31 -43.34 2.54
CA GLU A 22 19.74 -44.04 1.37
C GLU A 22 18.45 -44.82 1.68
N LEU A 23 18.25 -45.20 2.95
CA LEU A 23 17.09 -45.95 3.44
C LEU A 23 15.85 -45.09 3.68
N ALA A 24 16.01 -43.76 3.79
CA ALA A 24 14.90 -42.88 4.08
C ALA A 24 13.97 -42.79 2.87
N ARG A 25 12.70 -43.17 3.01
CA ARG A 25 11.72 -43.19 1.91
C ARG A 25 11.29 -41.77 1.54
N SER A 26 11.32 -41.45 0.25
CA SER A 26 10.68 -40.26 -0.30
C SER A 26 9.20 -40.57 -0.50
N CYS A 27 8.31 -39.64 -0.19
CA CYS A 27 6.87 -39.79 -0.44
C CYS A 27 6.50 -39.62 -1.93
N SER A 28 7.45 -39.78 -2.85
CA SER A 28 7.27 -39.69 -4.30
C SER A 28 7.66 -41.02 -4.95
N THR A 29 6.77 -41.54 -5.79
CA THR A 29 6.98 -42.76 -6.59
C THR A 29 7.88 -42.51 -7.81
N GLU A 30 8.19 -41.24 -8.11
CA GLU A 30 8.95 -40.83 -9.28
C GLU A 30 10.47 -40.85 -8.99
N PRO A 31 11.31 -41.41 -9.89
CA PRO A 31 12.77 -41.30 -9.79
C PRO A 31 13.22 -39.85 -9.71
N GLY A 32 14.17 -39.55 -8.81
CA GLY A 32 14.69 -38.19 -8.61
C GLY A 32 15.18 -37.58 -9.93
N GLN A 33 14.53 -36.49 -10.33
CA GLN A 33 14.88 -35.74 -11.54
C GLN A 33 16.34 -35.28 -11.46
N ARG A 34 17.17 -35.74 -12.40
CA ARG A 34 18.41 -35.03 -12.72
C ARG A 34 18.03 -33.69 -13.31
N CYS A 35 18.75 -32.63 -12.94
CA CYS A 35 18.53 -31.24 -13.35
C CYS A 35 18.03 -31.17 -14.80
N GLY A 36 16.70 -31.10 -14.94
CA GLY A 36 16.05 -30.75 -16.19
C GLY A 36 15.92 -29.25 -16.18
N SER A 37 16.66 -28.59 -17.08
CA SER A 37 16.38 -27.21 -17.45
C SER A 37 14.92 -27.14 -17.92
N GLY A 38 14.03 -26.73 -17.03
CA GLY A 38 12.60 -26.76 -17.22
C GLY A 38 11.99 -25.57 -16.50
N ILE A 39 12.11 -24.40 -17.12
CA ILE A 39 11.40 -23.19 -16.72
C ILE A 39 9.90 -23.47 -16.90
N THR A 40 9.22 -23.90 -15.84
CA THR A 40 7.77 -23.76 -15.70
C THR A 40 7.47 -22.64 -14.72
N ASP A 41 7.96 -21.43 -15.06
CA ASP A 41 7.91 -20.24 -14.21
C ASP A 41 6.77 -19.29 -14.61
N GLY A 42 5.65 -19.83 -15.13
CA GLY A 42 4.48 -19.02 -15.49
C GLY A 42 3.57 -18.73 -14.29
N ASN A 43 3.31 -19.74 -13.46
CA ASN A 43 2.39 -19.63 -12.32
C ASN A 43 2.99 -18.89 -11.11
N ARG A 44 4.32 -18.91 -10.95
CA ARG A 44 4.99 -18.26 -9.82
C ARG A 44 5.08 -16.74 -10.01
N VAL A 45 5.29 -16.30 -11.26
CA VAL A 45 5.29 -14.89 -11.66
C VAL A 45 3.90 -14.26 -11.49
N TRP A 46 2.83 -14.99 -11.81
CA TRP A 46 1.46 -14.44 -11.69
C TRP A 46 1.05 -14.10 -10.25
N VAL A 47 1.51 -14.89 -9.26
CA VAL A 47 1.20 -14.66 -7.85
C VAL A 47 1.96 -13.46 -7.27
N THR A 48 3.19 -13.21 -7.72
CA THR A 48 4.00 -12.06 -7.28
C THR A 48 3.55 -10.76 -7.96
N VAL A 49 3.23 -10.81 -9.26
CA VAL A 49 2.77 -9.64 -10.04
C VAL A 49 1.43 -9.13 -9.53
N ARG A 50 0.50 -10.01 -9.13
CA ARG A 50 -0.82 -9.59 -8.62
C ARG A 50 -0.71 -8.68 -7.40
N ARG A 51 0.20 -8.97 -6.46
CA ARG A 51 0.41 -8.14 -5.27
C ARG A 51 1.01 -6.78 -5.61
N ALA A 52 1.97 -6.75 -6.54
CA ALA A 52 2.56 -5.52 -7.02
C ALA A 52 1.52 -4.61 -7.70
N VAL A 53 0.60 -5.17 -8.50
CA VAL A 53 -0.48 -4.43 -9.15
C VAL A 53 -1.46 -3.83 -8.14
N TRP A 54 -1.85 -4.59 -7.10
CA TRP A 54 -2.70 -4.07 -6.03
C TRP A 54 -2.04 -2.95 -5.22
N LEU A 55 -0.75 -3.10 -4.89
CA LEU A 55 0.02 -2.07 -4.18
C LEU A 55 0.19 -0.80 -5.03
N LEU A 56 0.46 -0.96 -6.33
CA LEU A 56 0.55 0.15 -7.26
C LEU A 56 -0.80 0.87 -7.40
N GLY A 57 -1.90 0.12 -7.52
CA GLY A 57 -3.25 0.68 -7.56
C GLY A 57 -3.62 1.47 -6.30
N LEU A 58 -3.27 0.95 -5.11
CA LEU A 58 -3.47 1.66 -3.84
C LEU A 58 -2.62 2.95 -3.78
N ALA A 59 -1.36 2.88 -4.20
CA ALA A 59 -0.47 4.04 -4.19
C ALA A 59 -0.95 5.16 -5.14
N MET A 60 -1.55 4.82 -6.28
CA MET A 60 -2.12 5.81 -7.19
C MET A 60 -3.41 6.45 -6.67
N PHE A 61 -4.15 5.79 -5.78
CA PHE A 61 -5.39 6.30 -5.19
C PHE A 61 -5.22 6.92 -3.80
N ALA A 62 -4.02 6.84 -3.22
CA ALA A 62 -3.66 7.52 -1.98
C ALA A 62 -3.41 9.01 -2.27
N GLY A 63 -4.48 9.76 -2.49
CA GLY A 63 -4.41 11.22 -2.50
C GLY A 63 -3.97 11.75 -1.13
N PRO A 64 -3.32 12.93 -1.08
CA PRO A 64 -2.94 13.54 0.19
C PRO A 64 -4.21 13.83 1.01
N VAL A 65 -4.36 13.16 2.15
CA VAL A 65 -5.23 13.63 3.22
C VAL A 65 -4.51 14.80 3.86
N ILE A 66 -4.81 16.02 3.39
CA ILE A 66 -4.41 17.23 4.11
C ILE A 66 -5.37 17.37 5.29
N ALA A 67 -5.03 16.73 6.40
CA ALA A 67 -5.67 16.97 7.69
C ALA A 67 -4.91 18.11 8.38
N GLY A 68 -5.54 19.28 8.47
CA GLY A 68 -5.00 20.43 9.20
C GLY A 68 -5.02 21.69 8.35
N GLY A 69 -6.14 22.41 8.37
CA GLY A 69 -6.26 23.70 7.72
C GLY A 69 -7.65 24.30 7.83
N ILE A 70 -7.79 25.51 7.31
CA ILE A 70 -9.07 26.21 7.20
C ILE A 70 -9.56 26.04 5.75
N VAL A 71 -10.75 25.47 5.56
CA VAL A 71 -11.33 25.20 4.24
C VAL A 71 -12.70 25.85 4.17
N ALA A 72 -12.83 26.86 3.31
CA ALA A 72 -14.11 27.51 3.03
C ALA A 72 -15.09 26.55 2.35
N ASP A 73 -16.38 26.66 2.66
CA ASP A 73 -17.38 25.81 2.03
C ASP A 73 -17.65 26.21 0.58
N GLY A 74 -17.25 25.35 -0.36
CA GLY A 74 -17.50 25.49 -1.79
C GLY A 74 -18.99 25.36 -2.18
N GLY A 75 -19.86 24.89 -1.30
CA GLY A 75 -21.31 24.85 -1.48
C GLY A 75 -22.05 26.09 -0.96
N ALA A 76 -21.43 26.88 -0.07
CA ALA A 76 -22.07 28.04 0.55
C ALA A 76 -22.31 29.19 -0.45
N PRO A 77 -23.32 30.05 -0.21
CA PRO A 77 -23.52 31.28 -1.00
C PRO A 77 -22.27 32.16 -1.01
N PRO A 78 -22.01 32.93 -2.09
CA PRO A 78 -20.83 33.81 -2.17
C PRO A 78 -20.72 34.81 -1.01
N SER A 79 -21.86 35.28 -0.48
CA SER A 79 -21.92 36.17 0.68
C SER A 79 -21.55 35.51 2.01
N GLN A 80 -21.33 34.19 2.02
CA GLN A 80 -20.95 33.42 3.19
C GLN A 80 -19.69 32.58 2.97
N ARG A 81 -19.03 32.74 1.82
CA ARG A 81 -17.82 32.01 1.47
C ARG A 81 -16.59 32.88 1.69
N PRO A 82 -15.80 32.65 2.76
CA PRO A 82 -14.56 33.37 2.98
C PRO A 82 -13.48 32.91 2.00
N GLU A 83 -12.46 33.74 1.79
CA GLU A 83 -11.26 33.38 1.04
C GLU A 83 -10.13 33.04 2.02
N VAL A 84 -9.50 31.88 1.85
CA VAL A 84 -8.39 31.43 2.70
C VAL A 84 -7.11 31.48 1.88
N ILE A 85 -6.14 32.28 2.33
CA ILE A 85 -4.87 32.55 1.64
C ILE A 85 -3.72 32.12 2.54
N ALA A 86 -2.70 31.46 1.97
CA ALA A 86 -1.43 31.26 2.65
C ALA A 86 -0.58 32.54 2.55
N THR A 87 -0.25 33.14 3.69
CA THR A 87 0.64 34.31 3.75
C THR A 87 2.09 33.93 3.46
N GLN A 88 2.94 34.93 3.15
CA GLN A 88 4.37 34.70 2.91
C GLN A 88 5.11 34.07 4.10
N ASN A 89 4.61 34.28 5.32
CA ASN A 89 5.17 33.68 6.54
C ASN A 89 4.61 32.28 6.84
N GLY A 90 3.86 31.69 5.90
CA GLY A 90 3.29 30.34 6.03
C GLY A 90 2.04 30.24 6.92
N LEU A 91 1.50 31.35 7.39
CA LEU A 91 0.28 31.38 8.20
C LEU A 91 -0.97 31.45 7.31
N PRO A 92 -2.07 30.77 7.68
CA PRO A 92 -3.35 30.93 7.00
C PRO A 92 -3.98 32.29 7.38
N GLN A 93 -4.37 33.06 6.37
CA GLN A 93 -5.17 34.27 6.52
C GLN A 93 -6.57 34.02 5.94
N VAL A 94 -7.58 34.45 6.69
CA VAL A 94 -8.98 34.35 6.28
C VAL A 94 -9.50 35.75 5.96
N ASN A 95 -9.81 36.00 4.69
CA ASN A 95 -10.53 37.20 4.27
C ASN A 95 -12.03 36.93 4.43
N ILE A 96 -12.62 37.52 5.46
CA ILE A 96 -14.04 37.34 5.80
C ILE A 96 -14.96 38.08 4.82
N THR A 97 -16.19 37.59 4.72
CA THR A 97 -17.25 38.23 3.94
C THR A 97 -17.73 39.54 4.58
N ALA A 98 -18.27 40.45 3.76
CA ALA A 98 -18.81 41.71 4.25
C ALA A 98 -19.93 41.47 5.28
N PRO A 99 -20.01 42.27 6.37
CA PRO A 99 -21.09 42.15 7.35
C PRO A 99 -22.47 42.37 6.71
N ASN A 100 -23.48 41.67 7.23
CA ASN A 100 -24.88 41.87 6.86
C ASN A 100 -25.48 43.13 7.53
N GLN A 101 -26.76 43.39 7.30
CA GLN A 101 -27.47 44.55 7.90
C GLN A 101 -27.50 44.55 9.43
N ALA A 102 -27.31 43.39 10.07
CA ALA A 102 -27.19 43.25 11.52
C ALA A 102 -25.74 43.43 12.02
N GLY A 103 -24.79 43.74 11.13
CA GLY A 103 -23.36 43.87 11.46
C GLY A 103 -22.64 42.54 11.62
N VAL A 104 -23.22 41.42 11.18
CA VAL A 104 -22.64 40.08 11.33
C VAL A 104 -22.01 39.61 10.02
N SER A 105 -20.73 39.24 10.06
CA SER A 105 -20.06 38.50 8.97
C SER A 105 -20.27 37.01 9.20
N HIS A 106 -21.06 36.37 8.33
CA HIS A 106 -21.36 34.94 8.43
C HIS A 106 -20.47 34.20 7.42
N ASN A 107 -19.60 33.32 7.90
CA ASN A 107 -18.64 32.61 7.07
C ASN A 107 -18.82 31.09 7.29
N GLN A 108 -19.00 30.33 6.22
CA GLN A 108 -19.18 28.88 6.27
C GLN A 108 -17.90 28.15 5.85
N TYR A 109 -17.59 27.09 6.60
CA TYR A 109 -16.38 26.29 6.44
C TYR A 109 -16.75 24.81 6.45
N GLN A 110 -16.04 24.02 5.65
CA GLN A 110 -16.08 22.56 5.76
C GLN A 110 -15.14 22.07 6.87
N GLN A 111 -14.06 22.82 7.11
CA GLN A 111 -13.07 22.53 8.13
C GLN A 111 -12.50 23.84 8.67
N PHE A 112 -12.37 23.92 9.99
CA PHE A 112 -11.81 25.08 10.66
C PHE A 112 -10.94 24.60 11.82
N ASP A 113 -9.71 24.21 11.50
CA ASP A 113 -8.72 23.78 12.49
C ASP A 113 -7.67 24.87 12.74
N ILE A 114 -7.27 25.01 13.99
CA ILE A 114 -6.21 25.91 14.44
C ILE A 114 -5.11 25.04 15.04
N VAL A 115 -3.87 25.23 14.58
CA VAL A 115 -2.66 24.52 15.03
C VAL A 115 -1.71 25.45 15.76
#